data_AF-A0A8T5PHZ0-F1
#
_entry.id   AF-A0A8T5PHZ0-F1
#
_cell.length_a   1.000
_cell.length_b   1.000
_cell.length_c   1.000
_cell.angle_alpha   90.00
_cell.angle_beta   90.00
_cell.angle_gamma   90.00
#
_symmetry.space_group_name_H-M   'P 1'
#
loop_
_entity.id
_entity.type
_entity.pdbx_description
1 polymer ?
#
loop_
_entity_poly.entity_id
_entity_poly.type
_entity_poly.pdbx_seq_one_letter_code
_entity_poly.pdbx_strand_id
1 'polypeptide(L)'
;MKSRREKIRKLKISKDLIKLREFLFSGLYLPKVNPNLISSFTVILSIIFILIFDFHRFIAAILLILILILDALDGEIARRYKLNNKEGYIIDVTCDRLSEALIFFPFFFPWFFLFASNLFLTILSFNKKIHIILPLRHLFLIYFFLFYAL
;
A
#
# COMPACT_ATOMS: atom_id res chain seq x y z
N MET A 1 -28.93 18.71 13.00
CA MET A 1 -28.59 17.72 14.06
C MET A 1 -28.03 16.38 13.56
N LYS A 2 -28.53 15.81 12.43
CA LYS A 2 -28.00 14.56 11.82
C LYS A 2 -26.49 14.59 11.51
N SER A 3 -26.00 15.68 10.90
CA SER A 3 -24.58 15.87 10.54
C SER A 3 -23.58 15.72 11.71
N ARG A 4 -23.95 16.17 12.92
CA ARG A 4 -23.06 16.10 14.10
C ARG A 4 -22.95 14.68 14.66
N ARG A 5 -24.05 13.92 14.68
CA ARG A 5 -24.07 12.51 15.11
C ARG A 5 -23.30 11.61 14.14
N GLU A 6 -23.40 11.89 12.85
CA GLU A 6 -22.68 11.16 11.80
C GLU A 6 -21.17 11.39 11.87
N LYS A 7 -20.74 12.63 12.13
CA LYS A 7 -19.33 12.96 12.37
C LYS A 7 -18.77 12.25 13.61
N ILE A 8 -19.54 12.20 14.70
CA ILE A 8 -19.16 11.47 15.93
C ILE A 8 -19.08 9.96 15.69
N ARG A 9 -20.00 9.38 14.92
CA ARG A 9 -20.00 7.96 14.57
C ARG A 9 -18.79 7.60 13.70
N LYS A 10 -18.46 8.41 12.70
CA LYS A 10 -17.24 8.27 11.88
C LYS A 10 -15.96 8.34 12.74
N LEU A 11 -15.90 9.29 13.69
CA LEU A 11 -14.78 9.43 14.64
C LEU A 11 -14.63 8.23 15.59
N LYS A 12 -15.74 7.60 15.98
CA LYS A 12 -15.71 6.39 16.82
C LYS A 12 -15.18 5.19 16.04
N ILE A 13 -15.71 4.96 14.84
CA ILE A 13 -15.27 3.87 13.95
C ILE A 13 -13.78 3.99 13.63
N SER A 14 -13.28 5.19 13.32
CA SER A 14 -11.84 5.37 13.05
C SER A 14 -10.96 5.02 14.26
N LYS A 15 -11.41 5.30 15.48
CA LYS A 15 -10.69 4.94 16.71
C LYS A 15 -10.69 3.43 16.96
N ASP A 16 -11.81 2.76 16.72
CA ASP A 16 -11.92 1.32 16.88
C ASP A 16 -11.03 0.58 15.87
N LEU A 17 -10.94 1.08 14.62
CA LEU A 17 -10.01 0.56 13.61
C LEU A 17 -8.54 0.74 14.01
N ILE A 18 -8.18 1.89 14.58
CA ILE A 18 -6.82 2.14 15.09
C ILE A 18 -6.49 1.15 16.22
N LYS A 19 -7.41 0.95 17.17
CA LYS A 19 -7.24 -0.01 18.26
C LYS A 19 -7.10 -1.44 17.77
N LEU A 20 -7.91 -1.86 16.78
CA LEU A 20 -7.81 -3.19 16.20
C LEU A 20 -6.44 -3.39 15.54
N ARG A 21 -5.96 -2.38 14.79
CA ARG A 21 -4.62 -2.41 14.19
C ARG A 21 -3.55 -2.53 15.27
N GLU A 22 -3.59 -1.68 16.29
CA GLU A 22 -2.65 -1.72 17.41
C GLU A 22 -2.68 -3.08 18.12
N PHE A 23 -3.85 -3.66 18.32
CA PHE A 23 -3.99 -5.00 18.89
C PHE A 23 -3.32 -6.07 18.02
N LEU A 24 -3.59 -6.08 16.71
CA LEU A 24 -2.99 -7.02 15.75
C LEU A 24 -1.45 -6.95 15.74
N PHE A 25 -0.87 -5.75 15.85
CA PHE A 25 0.58 -5.55 15.85
C PHE A 25 1.23 -5.50 17.24
N SER A 26 0.45 -5.49 18.33
CA SER A 26 0.99 -5.40 19.70
C SER A 26 1.80 -6.63 20.11
N GLY A 27 1.40 -7.82 19.63
CA GLY A 27 2.08 -9.08 19.88
C GLY A 27 3.21 -9.41 18.90
N LEU A 28 3.32 -8.63 17.81
CA LEU A 28 4.36 -8.84 16.81
C LEU A 28 5.66 -8.16 17.23
N TYR A 29 6.77 -8.90 17.22
CA TYR A 29 8.09 -8.30 17.33
C TYR A 29 8.40 -7.55 16.02
N LEU A 30 8.38 -6.22 16.09
CA LEU A 30 8.77 -5.36 14.98
C LEU A 30 10.22 -4.93 15.18
N PRO A 31 11.15 -5.31 14.30
CA PRO A 31 12.54 -4.88 14.44
C PRO A 31 12.66 -3.38 14.14
N LYS A 32 13.62 -2.73 14.79
CA LYS A 32 13.94 -1.32 14.54
C LYS A 32 14.77 -1.18 13.27
N VAL A 33 14.13 -1.35 12.12
CA VAL A 33 14.72 -1.16 10.79
C VAL A 33 14.27 0.18 10.22
N ASN A 34 15.05 0.77 9.32
CA ASN A 34 14.64 1.98 8.62
C ASN A 34 13.45 1.67 7.70
N PRO A 35 12.27 2.31 7.89
CA PRO A 35 11.09 2.09 7.04
C PRO A 35 11.39 2.29 5.55
N ASN A 36 12.20 3.30 5.20
CA ASN A 36 12.52 3.61 3.80
C ASN A 36 13.28 2.46 3.11
N LEU A 37 14.04 1.65 3.86
CA LEU A 37 14.69 0.46 3.30
C LEU A 37 13.67 -0.62 2.96
N ILE A 38 12.63 -0.77 3.77
CA ILE A 38 11.55 -1.72 3.51
C ILE A 38 10.73 -1.25 2.29
N SER A 39 10.37 0.03 2.20
CA SER A 39 9.67 0.60 1.03
C SER A 39 10.53 0.51 -0.24
N SER A 40 11.85 0.67 -0.14
CA SER A 40 12.75 0.47 -1.29
C SER A 40 12.81 -1.01 -1.71
N PHE A 41 12.74 -1.92 -0.73
CA PHE A 41 12.75 -3.36 -0.99
C PHE A 41 11.47 -3.82 -1.71
N THR A 42 10.30 -3.22 -1.43
CA THR A 42 9.07 -3.55 -2.16
C THR A 42 9.17 -3.21 -3.65
N VAL A 43 9.89 -2.14 -4.02
CA VAL A 43 10.19 -1.83 -5.43
C VAL A 43 11.02 -2.94 -6.07
N ILE A 44 12.05 -3.43 -5.39
CA ILE A 44 12.89 -4.54 -5.89
C ILE A 44 12.03 -5.79 -6.11
N LEU A 45 11.17 -6.14 -5.15
CA LEU A 45 10.24 -7.26 -5.29
C LEU A 45 9.25 -7.06 -6.45
N SER A 46 8.83 -5.81 -6.71
CA SER A 46 7.96 -5.49 -7.85
C SER A 46 8.67 -5.71 -9.19
N ILE A 47 9.98 -5.46 -9.29
CA ILE A 47 10.78 -5.81 -10.47
C ILE A 47 10.82 -7.33 -10.62
N ILE A 48 11.09 -8.06 -9.54
CA ILE A 48 11.12 -9.54 -9.55
C ILE A 48 9.77 -10.09 -10.01
N PHE A 49 8.65 -9.50 -9.56
CA PHE A 49 7.31 -9.87 -10.02
C PHE A 49 7.18 -9.81 -11.55
N ILE A 50 7.62 -8.71 -12.18
CA ILE A 50 7.57 -8.57 -13.65
C ILE A 50 8.43 -9.65 -14.34
N LEU A 51 9.56 -10.03 -13.75
CA LEU A 51 10.44 -11.03 -14.36
C LEU A 51 9.87 -12.46 -14.31
N ILE A 52 9.03 -12.76 -13.31
CA ILE A 52 8.58 -14.15 -13.06
C ILE A 52 7.11 -14.39 -13.41
N PHE A 53 6.27 -13.36 -13.55
CA PHE A 53 4.81 -13.57 -13.63
C PHE A 53 4.38 -14.39 -14.86
N ASP A 54 5.09 -14.26 -15.98
CA ASP A 54 4.79 -15.03 -17.19
C ASP A 54 5.15 -16.52 -17.06
N PHE A 55 6.15 -16.86 -16.24
CA PHE A 55 6.66 -18.22 -16.09
C PHE A 55 6.04 -18.96 -14.90
N HIS A 56 5.81 -18.26 -13.78
CA HIS A 56 5.41 -18.86 -12.51
C HIS A 56 4.32 -18.02 -11.82
N ARG A 57 3.10 -18.02 -12.38
CA ARG A 57 1.97 -17.19 -11.92
C ARG A 57 1.63 -17.37 -10.45
N PHE A 58 1.61 -18.60 -9.94
CA PHE A 58 1.33 -18.87 -8.52
C PHE A 58 2.40 -18.25 -7.59
N ILE A 59 3.68 -18.36 -7.95
CA ILE A 59 4.78 -17.73 -7.19
C ILE A 59 4.67 -16.21 -7.27
N ALA A 60 4.30 -15.66 -8.44
CA ALA A 60 4.05 -14.23 -8.59
C ALA A 60 2.90 -13.72 -7.70
N ALA A 61 1.84 -14.52 -7.52
CA ALA A 61 0.74 -14.18 -6.61
C ALA A 61 1.22 -14.13 -5.14
N ILE A 62 2.02 -15.12 -4.72
CA ILE A 62 2.64 -15.12 -3.38
C ILE A 62 3.54 -13.89 -3.21
N LEU A 63 4.31 -13.53 -4.24
CA LEU A 63 5.18 -12.37 -4.22
C LEU A 63 4.39 -11.05 -4.09
N LEU A 64 3.24 -10.92 -4.78
CA LEU A 64 2.34 -9.77 -4.60
C LEU A 64 1.81 -9.67 -3.16
N ILE A 65 1.43 -10.79 -2.55
CA ILE A 65 1.00 -10.82 -1.14
C ILE A 65 2.15 -10.35 -0.24
N LEU A 66 3.37 -10.83 -0.48
CA LEU A 66 4.54 -10.42 0.28
C LEU A 66 4.82 -8.92 0.15
N ILE A 67 4.72 -8.36 -1.05
CA ILE A 67 4.86 -6.92 -1.31
C ILE A 67 3.86 -6.13 -0.45
N LEU A 68 2.58 -6.53 -0.46
CA LEU A 68 1.53 -5.86 0.33
C LEU A 68 1.74 -5.97 1.84
N ILE A 69 2.29 -7.08 2.33
CA ILE A 69 2.59 -7.24 3.75
C ILE A 69 3.73 -6.31 4.18
N LEU A 70 4.80 -6.23 3.38
CA LEU A 70 5.96 -5.36 3.66
C LEU A 70 5.58 -3.88 3.67
N ASP A 71 4.68 -3.49 2.77
CA ASP A 71 4.08 -2.15 2.67
C ASP A 71 3.17 -1.78 3.84
N ALA A 72 2.56 -2.78 4.49
CA ALA A 72 1.86 -2.53 5.74
C ALA A 72 2.84 -2.40 6.92
N LEU A 73 3.97 -3.11 6.83
CA LEU A 73 4.97 -3.25 7.89
C LEU A 73 5.82 -1.99 8.06
N ASP A 74 6.29 -1.38 6.98
CA ASP A 74 7.10 -0.16 7.03
C ASP A 74 6.33 1.02 7.65
N GLY A 75 5.06 1.20 7.29
CA GLY A 75 4.17 2.17 7.90
C GLY A 75 3.95 1.90 9.37
N GLU A 76 3.90 0.63 9.79
CA GLU A 76 3.77 0.29 11.21
C GLU A 76 5.05 0.53 12.01
N ILE A 77 6.21 0.19 11.45
CA ILE A 77 7.52 0.46 12.04
C ILE A 77 7.71 1.98 12.19
N ALA A 78 7.38 2.76 11.16
CA ALA A 78 7.46 4.21 11.19
C ALA A 78 6.59 4.79 12.32
N ARG A 79 5.35 4.31 12.48
CA ARG A 79 4.43 4.71 13.55
C ARG A 79 4.95 4.31 14.94
N ARG A 80 5.39 3.06 15.12
CA ARG A 80 5.83 2.53 16.42
C ARG A 80 7.07 3.23 16.95
N TYR A 81 8.02 3.53 16.06
CA TYR A 81 9.27 4.19 16.42
C TYR A 81 9.24 5.72 16.23
N LYS A 82 8.07 6.29 15.90
CA LYS A 82 7.87 7.74 15.65
C LYS A 82 8.86 8.30 14.62
N LEU A 83 9.16 7.52 13.58
CA LEU A 83 10.08 7.89 12.50
C LEU A 83 9.37 8.65 11.36
N ASN A 84 8.13 9.07 11.59
CA ASN A 84 7.30 9.80 10.61
C ASN A 84 7.85 11.21 10.41
N ASN A 85 8.67 11.40 9.38
CA ASN A 85 9.13 12.73 8.94
C ASN A 85 8.65 12.98 7.50
N LYS A 86 8.70 14.25 7.06
CA LYS A 86 8.19 14.64 5.73
C LYS A 86 8.95 14.00 4.58
N GLU A 87 10.27 13.85 4.72
CA GLU A 87 11.14 13.26 3.69
C GLU A 87 10.84 11.77 3.50
N GLY A 88 10.76 11.02 4.60
CA GLY A 88 10.38 9.61 4.62
C GLY A 88 8.98 9.40 4.04
N TYR A 89 8.02 10.27 4.35
CA TYR A 89 6.70 10.21 3.72
C TYR A 89 6.74 10.40 2.19
N ILE A 90 7.60 11.29 1.68
CA ILE A 90 7.76 11.47 0.23
C ILE A 90 8.40 10.22 -0.39
N ILE A 91 9.42 9.65 0.26
CA ILE A 91 10.09 8.43 -0.20
C ILE A 91 9.10 7.27 -0.24
N ASP A 92 8.36 7.04 0.84
CA ASP A 92 7.33 6.02 0.98
C ASP A 92 6.29 6.10 -0.14
N VAL A 93 5.68 7.27 -0.32
CA VAL A 93 4.71 7.51 -1.39
C VAL A 93 5.33 7.33 -2.79
N THR A 94 6.60 7.72 -2.98
CA THR A 94 7.29 7.55 -4.27
C THR A 94 7.55 6.09 -4.57
N CYS A 95 8.05 5.32 -3.59
CA CYS A 95 8.26 3.88 -3.68
C CYS A 95 6.94 3.15 -3.96
N ASP A 96 5.86 3.54 -3.31
CA ASP A 96 4.50 3.04 -3.58
C ASP A 96 4.07 3.24 -5.03
N ARG A 97 4.22 4.48 -5.53
CA ARG A 97 3.84 4.80 -6.91
C ARG A 97 4.72 4.05 -7.91
N LEU A 98 6.01 3.90 -7.63
CA LEU A 98 6.92 3.16 -8.48
C LEU A 98 6.61 1.66 -8.49
N SER A 99 6.32 1.08 -7.32
CA SER A 99 5.87 -0.31 -7.19
C SER A 99 4.57 -0.56 -7.95
N GLU A 100 3.56 0.32 -7.81
CA GLU A 100 2.32 0.25 -8.59
C GLU A 100 2.58 0.34 -10.11
N ALA A 101 3.41 1.29 -10.54
CA ALA A 101 3.75 1.46 -11.95
C ALA A 101 4.37 0.18 -12.53
N LEU A 102 5.31 -0.41 -11.82
CA LEU A 102 5.99 -1.65 -12.20
C LEU A 102 4.99 -2.81 -12.30
N ILE A 103 4.19 -3.04 -11.26
CA ILE A 103 3.23 -4.15 -11.22
C ILE A 103 2.19 -4.02 -12.34
N PHE A 104 1.70 -2.81 -12.63
CA PHE A 104 0.65 -2.60 -13.62
C PHE A 104 1.13 -2.41 -15.05
N PHE A 105 2.44 -2.19 -15.26
CA PHE A 105 3.01 -1.99 -16.60
C PHE A 105 2.67 -3.13 -17.59
N PRO A 106 2.76 -4.42 -17.21
CA PRO A 106 2.37 -5.52 -18.11
C PRO A 106 0.85 -5.63 -18.32
N PHE A 107 0.04 -5.02 -17.46
CA PHE A 107 -1.42 -5.15 -17.42
C PHE A 107 -2.10 -3.87 -17.91
N PHE A 108 -1.78 -3.46 -19.14
CA PHE A 108 -2.10 -2.12 -19.65
C PHE A 108 -3.58 -1.71 -19.44
N PHE A 109 -4.54 -2.42 -20.03
CA PHE A 109 -5.96 -2.13 -19.81
C PHE A 109 -6.58 -3.12 -18.80
N PRO A 110 -7.29 -2.66 -17.75
CA PRO A 110 -7.56 -1.27 -17.36
C PRO A 110 -6.53 -0.67 -16.37
N TRP A 111 -5.54 -1.45 -15.92
CA TRP A 111 -4.76 -1.12 -14.72
C TRP A 111 -3.83 0.07 -14.88
N PHE A 112 -3.26 0.29 -16.07
CA PHE A 112 -2.44 1.48 -16.34
C PHE A 112 -3.24 2.78 -16.18
N PHE A 113 -4.50 2.80 -16.63
CA PHE A 113 -5.36 3.98 -16.49
C PHE A 113 -5.81 4.23 -15.04
N LEU A 114 -6.09 3.14 -14.31
CA LEU A 114 -6.38 3.24 -12.87
C LEU A 114 -5.18 3.77 -12.11
N PHE A 115 -3.98 3.28 -12.43
CA PHE A 115 -2.72 3.78 -11.90
C PHE A 115 -2.52 5.26 -12.20
N ALA A 116 -2.65 5.68 -13.46
CA ALA A 116 -2.49 7.08 -13.85
C ALA A 116 -3.47 7.99 -13.09
N SER A 117 -4.71 7.52 -12.90
CA SER A 117 -5.71 8.22 -12.08
C SER A 117 -5.30 8.29 -10.60
N ASN A 118 -4.78 7.19 -10.04
CA ASN A 118 -4.30 7.14 -8.66
C ASN A 118 -3.08 8.04 -8.44
N LEU A 119 -2.16 8.09 -9.41
CA LEU A 119 -1.01 8.99 -9.41
C LEU A 119 -1.46 10.46 -9.40
N PHE A 120 -2.43 10.81 -10.24
CA PHE A 120 -3.01 12.15 -10.25
C PHE A 120 -3.67 12.51 -8.91
N LEU A 121 -4.41 11.58 -8.31
CA LEU A 121 -4.99 11.76 -6.97
C LEU A 121 -3.91 11.96 -5.90
N THR A 122 -2.81 11.21 -5.96
CA THR A 122 -1.67 11.38 -5.04
C THR A 122 -1.06 12.78 -5.16
N ILE A 123 -0.86 13.29 -6.38
CA ILE A 123 -0.34 14.65 -6.61
C ILE A 123 -1.32 15.71 -6.04
N LEU A 124 -2.62 15.55 -6.31
CA LEU A 124 -3.64 16.45 -5.75
C LEU A 124 -3.70 16.38 -4.21
N SER A 125 -3.49 15.20 -3.64
CA SER A 125 -3.45 14.97 -2.19
C SER A 125 -2.34 15.78 -1.53
N PHE A 126 -1.15 15.85 -2.13
CA PHE A 126 -0.05 16.70 -1.64
C PHE A 126 -0.44 18.19 -1.63
N ASN A 127 -1.12 18.66 -2.68
CA ASN A 127 -1.50 20.08 -2.80
C ASN A 127 -2.64 20.47 -1.84
N LYS A 128 -3.62 19.58 -1.62
CA LYS A 128 -4.83 19.88 -0.84
C LYS A 128 -4.81 19.35 0.60
N LYS A 129 -3.80 18.56 0.99
CA LYS A 129 -3.72 17.82 2.27
C LYS A 129 -4.92 16.89 2.50
N ILE A 130 -5.54 16.41 1.43
CA ILE A 130 -6.67 15.47 1.46
C ILE A 130 -6.14 14.13 0.93
N HIS A 131 -5.91 13.19 1.83
CA HIS A 131 -5.41 11.85 1.48
C HIS A 131 -6.54 10.98 0.90
N ILE A 132 -6.70 11.03 -0.42
CA ILE A 132 -7.55 10.10 -1.18
C ILE A 132 -6.61 9.27 -2.05
N ILE A 133 -6.36 8.03 -1.64
CA ILE A 133 -5.55 7.05 -2.36
C ILE A 133 -6.41 5.81 -2.54
N LEU A 134 -6.47 5.28 -3.77
CA LEU A 134 -7.20 4.05 -4.07
C LEU A 134 -6.32 2.85 -3.74
N PRO A 135 -6.87 1.79 -3.10
CA PRO A 135 -6.10 0.58 -2.74
C PRO A 135 -5.92 -0.35 -3.95
N LEU A 136 -5.34 0.18 -5.06
CA LEU A 136 -5.27 -0.53 -6.34
C LEU A 136 -4.52 -1.86 -6.27
N ARG A 137 -3.41 -1.94 -5.52
CA ARG A 137 -2.65 -3.20 -5.37
C ARG A 137 -3.49 -4.34 -4.76
N HIS A 138 -4.41 -4.02 -3.84
CA HIS A 138 -5.29 -5.02 -3.23
C HIS A 138 -6.36 -5.50 -4.21
N LEU A 139 -6.95 -4.58 -4.97
CA LEU A 139 -7.90 -4.92 -6.04
C LEU A 139 -7.21 -5.74 -7.13
N PHE A 140 -5.98 -5.39 -7.47
CA PHE A 140 -5.18 -6.11 -8.43
C PHE A 140 -4.81 -7.51 -7.96
N LEU A 141 -4.46 -7.70 -6.68
CA LEU A 141 -4.18 -9.03 -6.15
C LEU A 141 -5.39 -9.96 -6.34
N ILE A 142 -6.61 -9.48 -6.05
CA ILE A 142 -7.84 -10.25 -6.23
C ILE A 142 -8.02 -10.61 -7.71
N TYR A 143 -7.87 -9.62 -8.61
CA TYR A 143 -7.93 -9.84 -10.05
C TYR A 143 -6.88 -10.85 -10.54
N PHE A 144 -5.62 -10.65 -10.14
CA PHE A 144 -4.50 -11.50 -10.53
C PHE A 144 -4.73 -12.94 -10.06
N PHE A 145 -5.21 -13.12 -8.82
CA PHE A 145 -5.50 -14.45 -8.29
C PHE A 145 -6.62 -15.14 -9.07
N LEU A 146 -7.71 -14.43 -9.40
CA LEU A 146 -8.85 -14.99 -10.12
C LEU A 146 -8.55 -15.37 -11.58
N PHE A 147 -7.73 -14.58 -12.27
CA PHE A 147 -7.52 -14.74 -13.71
C PHE A 147 -6.19 -15.39 -14.10
N TYR A 148 -5.18 -15.39 -13.22
CA TYR A 148 -3.83 -15.84 -13.55
C TYR A 148 -3.29 -16.92 -12.62
N ALA A 149 -3.65 -16.94 -11.34
CA ALA A 149 -3.05 -17.86 -10.37
C ALA A 149 -3.75 -19.23 -10.24
N LEU A 150 -4.95 -19.38 -10.82
CA LEU A 150 -5.74 -20.61 -10.88
C LEU A 150 -5.55 -21.37 -12.20
#